data_AF-A0A6G6K7K2-F1
#
_entry.id   AF-A0A6G6K7K2-F1
#
_cell.length_a   1.000
_cell.length_b   1.000
_cell.length_c   1.000
_cell.angle_alpha   90.00
_cell.angle_beta   90.00
_cell.angle_gamma   90.00
#
_symmetry.space_group_name_H-M   'P 1'
#
loop_
_entity.id
_entity.type
_entity.pdbx_description
1 polymer ?
#
loop_
_entity_poly.entity_id
_entity_poly.type
_entity_poly.pdbx_seq_one_letter_code
_entity_poly.pdbx_strand_id
1 'polypeptide(L)'
;MSLSQTQVVGLLTMFTALLAPCCTPPEKPASSHSETRTAPSDPSIGTATMREDGTIEMQLRAEAESDRGKGSGIKGDALIKYAPGDPHYDEVLKHLGGLKKGETKPVPPWPEKKS
;
A
#
# COMPACT_ATOMS: atom_id res chain seq x y z
N MET A 1 58.51 9.80 13.50
CA MET A 1 57.90 9.81 14.84
C MET A 1 57.96 11.24 15.35
N SER A 2 56.85 11.98 15.33
CA SER A 2 56.79 13.31 15.93
C SER A 2 55.38 13.50 16.48
N LEU A 3 55.29 13.41 17.80
CA LEU A 3 54.14 13.85 18.58
C LEU A 3 54.24 15.37 18.69
N SER A 4 53.16 16.07 18.36
CA SER A 4 52.95 17.41 18.90
C SER A 4 51.50 17.53 19.36
N GLN A 5 51.35 17.48 20.68
CA GLN A 5 50.17 17.84 21.41
C GLN A 5 50.16 19.36 21.56
N THR A 6 49.07 20.04 21.20
CA THR A 6 48.83 21.44 21.61
C THR A 6 47.33 21.63 21.79
N GLN A 7 46.94 21.94 23.02
CA GLN A 7 45.60 22.36 23.44
C GLN A 7 45.21 23.70 22.81
N VAL A 8 43.91 23.92 22.60
CA VAL A 8 43.23 25.20 22.92
C VAL A 8 41.73 24.94 22.95
N VAL A 9 41.14 24.79 24.14
CA VAL A 9 39.68 24.85 24.31
C VAL A 9 39.33 26.32 24.55
N GLY A 10 39.07 27.04 23.45
CA GLY A 10 38.70 28.45 23.46
C GLY A 10 37.19 28.61 23.38
N LEU A 11 36.61 29.09 24.48
CA LEU A 11 35.25 29.60 24.60
C LEU A 11 35.07 30.83 23.69
N LEU A 12 34.16 30.79 22.71
CA LEU A 12 33.72 32.00 22.00
C LEU A 12 32.19 32.02 21.81
N THR A 13 31.62 32.95 22.56
CA THR A 13 30.37 33.70 22.41
C THR A 13 29.57 33.59 21.11
N MET A 14 28.26 33.42 21.29
CA MET A 14 27.16 34.19 20.69
C MET A 14 27.09 34.23 19.16
N PHE A 15 26.22 33.39 18.61
CA PHE A 15 25.45 33.75 17.41
C PHE A 15 23.95 33.74 17.75
N THR A 16 23.46 34.91 18.11
CA THR A 16 22.05 35.28 18.05
C THR A 16 21.64 35.37 16.58
N ALA A 17 20.81 34.44 16.13
CA ALA A 17 20.03 34.57 14.91
C ALA A 17 18.54 34.42 15.26
N LEU A 18 17.92 35.56 15.58
CA LEU A 18 16.47 35.73 15.58
C LEU A 18 16.03 35.81 14.12
N LEU A 19 15.26 34.85 13.61
CA LEU A 19 14.38 35.02 12.45
C LEU A 19 13.42 33.82 12.33
N ALA A 20 12.13 34.18 12.15
CA ALA A 20 10.97 33.38 11.76
C ALA A 20 10.27 32.49 12.83
N PRO A 21 8.98 32.76 13.14
CA PRO A 21 8.12 31.77 13.76
C PRO A 21 7.86 30.69 12.71
N CYS A 22 8.56 29.56 12.82
CA CYS A 22 8.07 28.34 12.20
C CYS A 22 6.73 28.05 12.87
N CYS A 23 5.66 28.41 12.18
CA CYS A 23 4.37 27.75 12.29
C CYS A 23 4.68 26.26 12.14
N THR A 24 4.88 25.59 13.27
CA THR A 24 4.94 24.16 13.34
C THR A 24 3.62 23.67 12.76
N PRO A 25 3.64 22.95 11.63
CA PRO A 25 2.43 22.31 11.14
C PRO A 25 1.90 21.38 12.25
N PRO A 26 0.57 21.35 12.45
CA PRO A 26 -0.04 20.68 13.58
C PRO A 26 0.38 19.22 13.64
N GLU A 27 0.66 18.79 14.87
CA GLU A 27 0.72 17.40 15.31
C GLU A 27 -0.38 16.60 14.61
N LYS A 28 -0.04 15.81 13.60
CA LYS A 28 -0.90 14.72 13.16
C LYS A 28 -0.77 13.67 14.27
N PRO A 29 -1.83 13.45 15.08
CA PRO A 29 -1.73 12.68 16.29
C PRO A 29 -1.19 11.28 16.00
N ALA A 30 -0.38 10.78 16.93
CA ALA A 30 -0.06 9.38 17.06
C ALA A 30 -1.35 8.56 16.91
N SER A 31 -1.50 7.87 15.78
CA SER A 31 -2.48 6.78 15.70
C SER A 31 -1.84 5.56 16.32
N SER A 32 -1.72 5.62 17.65
CA SER A 32 -1.72 4.44 18.50
C SER A 32 -3.15 3.93 18.54
N HIS A 33 -3.54 3.14 17.54
CA HIS A 33 -4.63 2.19 17.68
C HIS A 33 -4.02 0.80 17.77
N SER A 34 -3.65 0.44 18.99
CA SER A 34 -3.69 -0.95 19.42
C SER A 34 -5.15 -1.38 19.40
N GLU A 35 -5.60 -1.93 18.28
CA GLU A 35 -6.83 -2.71 18.23
C GLU A 35 -6.59 -3.94 17.37
N THR A 36 -6.18 -5.01 18.05
CA THR A 36 -6.60 -6.36 17.68
C THR A 36 -8.12 -6.38 17.66
N ARG A 37 -8.72 -6.01 16.53
CA ARG A 37 -10.09 -6.37 16.17
C ARG A 37 -10.03 -7.24 14.93
N THR A 38 -10.21 -8.53 15.15
CA THR A 38 -10.72 -9.46 14.15
C THR A 38 -12.09 -8.95 13.68
N ALA A 39 -12.11 -8.19 12.60
CA ALA A 39 -13.28 -8.03 11.75
C ALA A 39 -13.07 -8.94 10.53
N PRO A 40 -14.10 -9.65 10.01
CA PRO A 40 -13.96 -10.35 8.75
C PRO A 40 -14.01 -9.30 7.62
N SER A 41 -12.93 -8.55 7.45
CA SER A 41 -12.73 -7.76 6.25
C SER A 41 -12.04 -8.68 5.26
N ASP A 42 -12.79 -9.21 4.31
CA ASP A 42 -12.19 -9.87 3.15
C ASP A 42 -11.24 -8.86 2.50
N PRO A 43 -9.92 -9.01 2.67
CA PRO A 43 -8.98 -8.05 2.13
C PRO A 43 -9.08 -8.15 0.61
N SER A 44 -9.11 -6.99 -0.06
CA SER A 44 -9.06 -6.93 -1.52
C SER A 44 -8.05 -7.92 -2.09
N ILE A 45 -8.43 -8.76 -3.05
CA ILE A 45 -7.55 -9.76 -3.66
C ILE A 45 -6.61 -9.15 -4.71
N GLY A 46 -6.64 -7.82 -4.88
CA GLY A 46 -5.84 -7.12 -5.87
C GLY A 46 -6.32 -5.71 -6.18
N THR A 47 -5.86 -5.17 -7.30
CA THR A 47 -6.30 -3.89 -7.87
C THR A 47 -6.71 -4.06 -9.32
N ALA A 48 -7.71 -3.30 -9.75
CA ALA A 48 -8.14 -3.23 -11.14
C ALA A 48 -8.07 -1.79 -11.64
N THR A 49 -7.53 -1.59 -12.83
CA THR A 49 -7.46 -0.30 -13.52
C THR A 49 -8.12 -0.43 -14.89
N MET A 50 -9.04 0.47 -15.23
CA MET A 50 -9.53 0.58 -16.60
C MET A 50 -8.61 1.51 -17.37
N ARG A 51 -7.95 0.97 -18.39
CA ARG A 51 -7.09 1.71 -19.30
C ARG A 51 -7.95 2.61 -20.22
N GLU A 52 -7.32 3.58 -20.87
CA GLU A 52 -8.01 4.55 -21.75
C GLU A 52 -8.71 3.90 -22.97
N ASP A 53 -8.15 2.78 -23.45
CA ASP A 53 -8.73 1.96 -24.52
C ASP A 53 -9.96 1.15 -24.05
N GLY A 54 -10.28 1.17 -22.76
CA GLY A 54 -11.36 0.41 -22.14
C GLY A 54 -10.93 -0.96 -21.63
N THR A 55 -9.68 -1.39 -21.80
CA THR A 55 -9.18 -2.66 -21.25
C THR A 55 -9.16 -2.60 -19.72
N ILE A 56 -9.69 -3.62 -19.06
CA ILE A 56 -9.56 -3.80 -17.61
C ILE A 56 -8.26 -4.58 -17.36
N GLU A 57 -7.33 -3.99 -16.62
CA GLU A 57 -6.10 -4.64 -16.17
C GLU A 57 -6.21 -4.92 -14.66
N MET A 58 -6.06 -6.18 -14.27
CA MET A 58 -6.17 -6.65 -12.89
C MET A 58 -4.84 -7.20 -12.39
N GLN A 59 -4.34 -6.66 -11.29
CA GLN A 59 -3.19 -7.19 -10.55
C GLN A 59 -3.73 -7.89 -9.30
N LEU A 60 -3.65 -9.21 -9.26
CA LEU A 60 -4.19 -10.04 -8.19
C LEU A 60 -3.07 -10.66 -7.37
N ARG A 61 -3.36 -10.89 -6.10
CA ARG A 61 -2.50 -11.60 -5.15
C ARG A 61 -3.32 -12.60 -4.36
N ALA A 62 -2.93 -13.86 -4.43
CA ALA A 62 -3.49 -14.96 -3.65
C ALA A 62 -2.51 -15.33 -2.53
N GLU A 63 -3.04 -15.50 -1.33
CA GLU A 63 -2.30 -16.04 -0.18
C GLU A 63 -3.10 -17.20 0.40
N ALA A 64 -2.49 -18.37 0.51
CA ALA A 64 -3.07 -19.51 1.21
C ALA A 64 -2.22 -19.83 2.44
N GLU A 65 -2.88 -19.93 3.59
CA GLU A 65 -2.24 -20.38 4.82
C GLU A 65 -1.91 -21.87 4.71
N SER A 66 -0.70 -22.26 5.12
CA SER A 66 -0.38 -23.67 5.28
C SER A 66 -1.01 -24.16 6.58
N ASP A 67 -2.00 -25.04 6.46
CA ASP A 67 -2.73 -25.74 7.53
C ASP A 67 -1.85 -26.44 8.60
N ARG A 68 -0.57 -26.66 8.28
CA ARG A 68 0.46 -27.02 9.25
C ARG A 68 1.37 -25.83 9.41
N GLY A 69 1.31 -25.14 10.54
CA GLY A 69 2.09 -23.93 10.90
C GLY A 69 3.63 -24.12 10.92
N LYS A 70 4.19 -24.68 9.86
CA LYS A 70 5.59 -25.08 9.67
C LYS A 70 5.96 -25.03 8.18
N GLY A 71 5.43 -24.04 7.46
CA GLY A 71 5.76 -23.76 6.06
C GLY A 71 5.50 -22.31 5.69
N SER A 72 6.19 -21.79 4.67
CA SER A 72 5.76 -20.57 4.00
C SER A 72 4.47 -20.89 3.25
N GLY A 73 3.37 -20.22 3.59
CA GLY A 73 2.11 -20.31 2.85
C GLY A 73 2.30 -20.07 1.36
N ILE A 74 1.35 -20.54 0.55
CA ILE A 74 1.41 -20.37 -0.91
C ILE A 74 1.07 -18.92 -1.21
N LYS A 75 1.94 -18.23 -1.96
CA LYS A 75 1.69 -16.89 -2.50
C LYS A 75 1.76 -16.95 -4.01
N GLY A 76 0.79 -16.33 -4.66
CA GLY A 76 0.77 -16.19 -6.11
C GLY A 76 0.31 -14.81 -6.52
N ASP A 77 0.95 -14.23 -7.54
CA ASP A 77 0.54 -12.97 -8.14
C ASP A 77 0.09 -13.24 -9.59
N ALA A 78 -0.90 -12.49 -10.07
CA ALA A 78 -1.40 -12.60 -11.43
C ALA A 78 -1.69 -11.22 -12.04
N LEU A 79 -1.36 -11.05 -13.32
CA LEU A 79 -1.77 -9.90 -14.14
C LEU A 79 -2.73 -10.39 -15.23
N ILE A 80 -3.99 -10.00 -15.14
CA ILE A 80 -5.05 -10.43 -16.06
C ILE A 80 -5.57 -9.21 -16.81
N LYS A 81 -5.90 -9.37 -18.10
CA LYS A 81 -6.43 -8.30 -18.93
C LYS A 81 -7.71 -8.75 -19.63
N TYR A 82 -8.75 -7.93 -19.55
CA TYR A 82 -10.01 -8.12 -20.27
C TYR A 82 -10.19 -6.94 -21.23
N ALA A 83 -10.07 -7.21 -22.52
CA ALA A 83 -10.35 -6.21 -23.55
C ALA A 83 -11.87 -6.08 -23.77
N PRO A 84 -12.37 -4.93 -24.27
CA PRO A 84 -13.75 -4.82 -24.69
C PRO A 84 -14.11 -5.94 -25.69
N GLY A 85 -15.19 -6.67 -25.41
CA GLY A 85 -15.63 -7.83 -26.20
C GLY A 85 -15.09 -9.18 -25.72
N ASP A 86 -14.23 -9.23 -24.70
CA ASP A 86 -13.92 -10.48 -24.01
C ASP A 86 -15.20 -11.06 -23.37
N PRO A 87 -15.46 -12.38 -23.48
CA PRO A 87 -16.66 -13.01 -22.93
C PRO A 87 -16.88 -12.77 -21.42
N HIS A 88 -15.80 -12.51 -20.67
CA HIS A 88 -15.84 -12.28 -19.23
C HIS A 88 -15.80 -10.79 -18.85
N TYR A 89 -15.67 -9.88 -19.81
CA TYR A 89 -15.50 -8.45 -19.55
C TYR A 89 -16.63 -7.87 -18.70
N ASP A 90 -17.88 -8.11 -19.10
CA ASP A 90 -19.05 -7.56 -18.42
C ASP A 90 -19.25 -8.15 -17.03
N GLU A 91 -18.96 -9.44 -16.85
CA GLU A 91 -19.00 -10.12 -15.56
C GLU A 91 -18.00 -9.51 -14.59
N VAL A 92 -16.76 -9.31 -15.04
CA VAL A 92 -15.70 -8.69 -14.25
C VAL A 92 -16.03 -7.23 -13.93
N LEU A 93 -16.48 -6.46 -14.92
CA LEU A 93 -16.85 -5.06 -14.70
C LEU A 93 -17.98 -4.93 -13.66
N LYS A 94 -18.97 -5.84 -13.70
CA LYS A 94 -20.04 -5.92 -12.72
C LYS A 94 -19.51 -6.30 -11.34
N HIS A 95 -18.63 -7.29 -11.25
CA HIS A 95 -17.98 -7.72 -9.99
C HIS A 95 -17.23 -6.57 -9.32
N LEU A 96 -16.56 -5.73 -10.11
CA LEU A 96 -15.86 -4.53 -9.63
C LEU A 96 -16.81 -3.39 -9.18
N GLY A 97 -18.12 -3.54 -9.34
CA GLY A 97 -19.09 -2.47 -9.10
C GLY A 97 -19.01 -1.34 -10.14
N GLY A 98 -18.55 -1.67 -11.35
CA GLY A 98 -18.25 -0.73 -12.42
C GLY A 98 -16.89 -0.05 -12.25
N LEU A 99 -16.34 0.41 -13.37
CA LEU A 99 -15.03 1.08 -13.42
C LEU A 99 -15.03 2.04 -14.61
N LYS A 100 -14.59 3.28 -14.40
CA LYS A 100 -14.45 4.29 -15.46
C LYS A 100 -13.04 4.27 -16.05
N LYS A 101 -12.89 4.74 -17.28
CA LYS A 101 -11.56 4.92 -17.90
C LYS A 101 -10.64 5.77 -17.02
N GLY A 102 -9.42 5.30 -16.84
CA GLY A 102 -8.41 5.89 -15.94
C GLY A 102 -8.62 5.60 -14.45
N GLU A 103 -9.77 5.03 -14.05
CA GLU A 103 -10.08 4.73 -12.65
C GLU A 103 -9.37 3.45 -12.19
N THR A 104 -8.95 3.43 -10.93
CA THR A 104 -8.40 2.26 -10.25
C THR A 104 -9.21 1.97 -8.99
N LYS A 105 -9.55 0.70 -8.77
CA LYS A 105 -10.32 0.23 -7.60
C LYS A 105 -9.72 -1.05 -7.00
N PRO A 106 -9.94 -1.31 -5.70
CA PRO A 106 -9.68 -2.62 -5.11
C PRO A 106 -10.57 -3.69 -5.77
N VAL A 107 -10.04 -4.90 -5.93
CA VAL A 107 -10.78 -6.07 -6.42
C VAL A 107 -11.36 -6.83 -5.22
N PRO A 108 -12.68 -6.86 -5.02
CA PRO A 108 -13.26 -7.69 -3.98
C PRO A 108 -13.03 -9.18 -4.28
N PRO A 109 -12.91 -10.04 -3.26
CA PRO A 109 -12.87 -11.48 -3.48
C PRO A 109 -14.15 -11.94 -4.18
N TRP A 110 -14.01 -13.00 -4.97
CA TRP A 110 -15.16 -13.65 -5.59
C TRP A 110 -15.96 -14.38 -4.52
N PRO A 111 -17.31 -14.30 -4.56
CA PRO A 111 -18.12 -15.06 -3.63
C PRO A 111 -17.83 -16.55 -3.80
N GLU A 112 -17.62 -17.24 -2.68
CA GLU A 112 -17.38 -18.68 -2.71
C GLU A 112 -18.56 -19.39 -3.37
N LYS A 113 -18.27 -20.16 -4.41
CA LYS A 113 -19.23 -21.12 -4.94
C LYS A 113 -19.32 -22.29 -3.97
N LYS A 114 -20.30 -22.25 -3.06
CA LYS A 114 -20.68 -23.44 -2.28
C LYS A 114 -21.01 -24.55 -3.28
N SER A 115 -20.18 -25.58 -3.31
CA SER A 115 -20.35 -26.77 -4.14
C SER A 115 -21.18 -27.81 -3.41
#